data_AF-A0A9P6BC82-F1
#
_entry.id   AF-A0A9P6BC82-F1
#
_cell.length_a   1.000
_cell.length_b   1.000
_cell.length_c   1.000
_cell.angle_alpha   90.00
_cell.angle_beta   90.00
_cell.angle_gamma   90.00
#
_symmetry.space_group_name_H-M   'P 1'
#
loop_
_entity.id
_entity.type
_entity.pdbx_description
1 polymer ?
#
loop_
_entity_poly.entity_id
_entity_poly.type
_entity_poly.pdbx_seq_one_letter_code
_entity_poly.pdbx_strand_id
1 'polypeptide(L)'
;RLYNVNRLAMERLGLDQVELDSGRYRELLKTDVHSSRAIERPNEAGQLQNQLPWIWTVNADPNAAHNRNYLTEFYRVHWLKSRAQAMRWQEELTIIRNEMEWTSRYFLYRAEQWRVWAVCNDNSPGHIAYAKRQADMWYQFLLSAQARFFK
;
A
#
# COMPACT_ATOMS: atom_id res chain seq x y z
N ARG A 1 10.22 -28.09 14.18
CA ARG A 1 10.45 -29.23 15.10
C ARG A 1 11.90 -29.72 15.07
N LEU A 2 12.51 -29.93 13.89
CA LEU A 2 13.89 -30.41 13.78
C LEU A 2 14.94 -29.52 14.51
N TYR A 3 14.79 -28.19 14.44
CA TYR A 3 15.68 -27.26 15.13
C TYR A 3 15.75 -27.49 16.65
N ASN A 4 14.61 -27.50 17.35
CA ASN A 4 14.60 -27.71 18.80
C ASN A 4 15.14 -29.10 19.18
N VAL A 5 14.92 -30.12 18.36
CA VAL A 5 15.51 -31.46 18.56
C VAL A 5 17.03 -31.41 18.45
N ASN A 6 17.55 -30.73 17.43
CA ASN A 6 18.99 -30.57 17.25
C ASN A 6 19.63 -29.71 18.34
N ARG A 7 18.92 -28.67 18.84
CA ARG A 7 19.34 -27.86 19.99
C ARG A 7 19.49 -28.71 21.25
N LEU A 8 18.52 -29.60 21.53
CA LEU A 8 18.61 -30.55 22.64
C LEU A 8 19.78 -31.54 22.46
N ALA A 9 20.07 -31.93 21.22
CA ALA A 9 21.24 -32.75 20.94
C ALA A 9 22.56 -32.00 21.20
N MET A 10 22.63 -30.71 20.87
CA MET A 10 23.79 -29.84 21.18
C MET A 10 24.03 -29.71 22.69
N GLU A 11 22.95 -29.52 23.47
CA GLU A 11 23.00 -29.51 24.94
C GLU A 11 23.55 -30.85 25.48
N ARG A 12 23.08 -31.98 24.93
CA ARG A 12 23.58 -33.33 25.30
C ARG A 12 25.04 -33.58 24.93
N LEU A 13 25.54 -32.90 23.90
CA LEU A 13 26.93 -32.98 23.46
C LEU A 13 27.87 -32.10 24.30
N GLY A 14 27.35 -31.36 25.29
CA GLY A 14 28.14 -30.60 26.26
C GLY A 14 28.37 -29.13 25.91
N LEU A 15 27.56 -28.54 25.02
CA LEU A 15 27.53 -27.09 24.84
C LEU A 15 26.96 -26.41 26.10
N ASP A 16 27.63 -25.35 26.54
CA ASP A 16 27.22 -24.60 27.73
C ASP A 16 25.87 -23.89 27.49
N GLN A 17 25.04 -23.84 28.54
CA GLN A 17 23.73 -23.18 28.50
C GLN A 17 23.87 -21.70 28.14
N VAL A 18 24.95 -21.08 28.61
CA VAL A 18 25.29 -19.68 28.31
C VAL A 18 25.50 -19.47 26.83
N GLU A 19 26.16 -20.41 26.14
CA GLU A 19 26.42 -20.33 24.71
C GLU A 19 25.15 -20.59 23.89
N LEU A 20 24.27 -21.49 24.36
CA LEU A 20 22.95 -21.72 23.78
C LEU A 20 22.06 -20.47 23.88
N ASP A 21 22.05 -19.81 25.04
CA ASP A 21 21.17 -18.66 25.31
C ASP A 21 21.80 -17.30 24.96
N SER A 22 23.08 -17.27 24.56
CA SER A 22 23.86 -16.10 24.13
C SER A 22 23.28 -15.33 22.92
N GLY A 23 22.16 -15.76 22.37
CA GLY A 23 21.47 -15.15 21.23
C GLY A 23 21.65 -15.90 19.91
N ARG A 24 22.64 -16.79 19.81
CA ARG A 24 22.92 -17.56 18.59
C ARG A 24 22.05 -18.82 18.45
N TYR A 25 21.71 -19.50 19.55
CA TYR A 25 20.93 -20.75 19.53
C TYR A 25 19.75 -20.73 20.50
N ARG A 26 19.01 -19.62 20.55
CA ARG A 26 17.79 -19.50 21.36
C ARG A 26 16.75 -20.56 20.97
N GLU A 27 15.86 -20.88 21.89
CA GLU A 27 14.75 -21.79 21.58
C GLU A 27 13.84 -21.17 20.52
N LEU A 28 13.46 -21.98 19.51
CA LEU A 28 12.54 -21.53 18.47
C LEU A 28 11.10 -21.75 18.91
N LEU A 29 10.42 -20.66 19.26
CA LEU A 29 9.00 -20.67 19.58
C LEU A 29 8.16 -20.49 18.31
N LYS A 30 6.90 -20.95 18.34
CA LYS A 30 5.96 -20.75 17.22
C LYS A 30 5.74 -19.25 16.93
N THR A 31 5.83 -18.43 17.97
CA THR A 31 5.76 -16.97 17.87
C THR A 31 6.93 -16.36 17.11
N ASP A 32 8.07 -17.05 16.98
CA ASP A 32 9.25 -16.51 16.29
C ASP A 32 9.25 -16.82 14.79
N VAL A 33 8.40 -17.74 14.35
CA VAL A 33 8.28 -18.18 12.95
C VAL A 33 7.25 -17.31 12.23
N HIS A 34 7.52 -16.01 12.15
CA HIS A 34 6.79 -15.10 11.29
C HIS A 34 7.78 -14.26 10.48
N SER A 35 7.33 -13.77 9.33
CA SER A 35 8.14 -12.80 8.59
C SER A 35 8.04 -11.43 9.27
N SER A 36 8.85 -10.47 8.84
CA SER A 36 8.69 -9.11 9.33
C SER A 36 7.26 -8.63 9.09
N ARG A 37 6.57 -8.16 10.13
CA ARG A 37 5.23 -7.55 9.96
C ARG A 37 5.25 -6.37 8.99
N ALA A 38 6.41 -5.74 8.83
CA ALA A 38 6.69 -4.70 7.84
C ALA A 38 6.55 -5.19 6.38
N ILE A 39 6.73 -6.49 6.12
CA ILE A 39 6.53 -7.13 4.82
C ILE A 39 5.12 -7.69 4.70
N GLU A 40 4.63 -8.38 5.75
CA GLU A 40 3.31 -9.00 5.76
C GLU A 40 2.16 -7.98 5.69
N ARG A 41 2.30 -6.84 6.36
CA ARG A 41 1.24 -5.83 6.50
C ARG A 41 1.80 -4.41 6.45
N PRO A 42 2.26 -3.90 5.31
CA PRO A 42 3.06 -2.67 5.20
C PRO A 42 2.46 -1.37 5.77
N ASN A 43 1.22 -1.37 6.26
CA ASN A 43 0.49 -0.19 6.75
C ASN A 43 -0.13 -0.40 8.15
N GLU A 44 0.31 -1.40 8.92
CA GLU A 44 -0.21 -1.63 10.27
C GLU A 44 0.34 -0.58 11.25
N ALA A 45 -0.52 0.03 12.06
CA ALA A 45 -0.09 1.00 13.07
C ALA A 45 0.85 0.33 14.10
N GLY A 46 1.89 1.04 14.54
CA GLY A 46 2.83 0.53 15.56
C GLY A 46 3.96 -0.36 15.03
N GLN A 47 4.16 -0.45 13.71
CA GLN A 47 5.24 -1.23 13.12
C GLN A 47 6.65 -0.89 13.59
N LEU A 48 6.89 0.38 13.95
CA LEU A 48 8.18 0.84 14.49
C LEU A 48 8.57 0.14 15.80
N GLN A 49 7.61 -0.43 16.54
CA GLN A 49 7.85 -1.17 17.78
C GLN A 49 7.98 -2.69 17.58
N ASN A 50 7.63 -3.22 16.40
CA ASN A 50 7.72 -4.66 16.16
C ASN A 50 9.18 -5.03 15.84
N GLN A 51 9.87 -5.56 16.85
CA GLN A 51 11.19 -6.14 16.65
C GLN A 51 11.10 -7.36 15.73
N LEU A 52 12.05 -7.46 14.80
CA LEU A 52 12.21 -8.61 13.93
C LEU A 52 12.48 -9.86 14.79
N PRO A 53 11.87 -11.02 14.49
CA PRO A 53 12.16 -12.24 15.24
C PRO A 53 13.65 -12.54 15.29
N TRP A 54 14.11 -13.03 16.44
CA TRP A 54 15.54 -13.23 16.71
C TRP A 54 16.21 -14.16 15.69
N ILE A 55 15.44 -15.06 15.07
CA ILE A 55 15.89 -15.98 14.00
C ILE A 55 16.47 -15.25 12.79
N TRP A 56 16.00 -14.02 12.52
CA TRP A 56 16.48 -13.15 11.45
C TRP A 56 17.67 -12.29 11.89
N THR A 57 17.99 -12.29 13.18
CA THR A 57 19.13 -11.59 13.77
C THR A 57 20.24 -12.53 14.26
N VAL A 58 20.11 -13.86 14.09
CA VAL A 58 21.00 -14.91 14.67
C VAL A 58 22.46 -14.76 14.30
N ASN A 59 22.72 -14.27 13.08
CA ASN A 59 24.08 -14.05 12.63
C ASN A 59 24.56 -12.64 12.90
N ALA A 60 23.70 -11.71 13.32
CA ALA A 60 24.05 -10.33 13.55
C ALA A 60 24.81 -10.14 14.88
N ASP A 61 26.07 -10.56 14.91
CA ASP A 61 26.97 -10.27 16.02
C ASP A 61 27.08 -8.73 16.19
N PRO A 62 26.69 -8.16 17.34
CA PRO A 62 26.71 -6.71 17.56
C PRO A 62 28.11 -6.10 17.39
N ASN A 63 29.16 -6.91 17.55
CA ASN A 63 30.56 -6.49 17.50
C ASN A 63 31.26 -6.82 16.16
N ALA A 64 30.63 -7.61 15.29
CA ALA A 64 31.20 -7.90 13.97
C ALA A 64 30.78 -6.82 12.96
N ALA A 65 31.74 -6.02 12.50
CA ALA A 65 31.53 -4.94 11.53
C ALA A 65 30.80 -5.38 10.23
N HIS A 66 30.88 -6.65 9.85
CA HIS A 66 30.22 -7.22 8.68
C HIS A 66 28.70 -7.42 8.85
N ASN A 67 28.19 -7.58 10.08
CA ASN A 67 26.80 -7.92 10.36
C ASN A 67 25.86 -6.72 10.48
N ARG A 68 26.42 -5.57 10.85
CA ARG A 68 25.70 -4.29 10.85
C ARG A 68 25.15 -3.95 9.45
N ASN A 69 25.76 -4.46 8.39
CA ASN A 69 25.36 -4.16 7.01
C ASN A 69 24.00 -4.78 6.63
N TYR A 70 23.72 -6.05 6.96
CA TYR A 70 22.46 -6.70 6.54
C TYR A 70 21.22 -6.05 7.19
N LEU A 71 21.25 -5.85 8.51
CA LEU A 71 20.13 -5.22 9.22
C LEU A 71 19.97 -3.75 8.80
N THR A 72 21.08 -3.02 8.60
CA THR A 72 21.03 -1.64 8.11
C THR A 72 20.42 -1.56 6.72
N GLU A 73 20.82 -2.44 5.80
CA GLU A 73 20.25 -2.50 4.45
C GLU A 73 18.78 -2.95 4.48
N PHE A 74 18.40 -3.89 5.36
CA PHE A 74 17.01 -4.27 5.57
C PHE A 74 16.14 -3.07 5.97
N TYR A 75 16.55 -2.33 7.00
CA TYR A 75 15.83 -1.13 7.44
C TYR A 75 15.85 -0.01 6.40
N ARG A 76 16.96 0.17 5.68
CA ARG A 76 17.09 1.15 4.60
C ARG A 76 16.13 0.86 3.46
N VAL A 77 16.07 -0.39 2.99
CA VAL A 77 15.11 -0.83 1.96
C VAL A 77 13.68 -0.64 2.44
N HIS A 78 13.39 -0.97 3.69
CA HIS A 78 12.05 -0.79 4.25
C HIS A 78 11.66 0.69 4.29
N TRP A 79 12.54 1.56 4.79
CA TRP A 79 12.33 3.01 4.78
C TRP A 79 12.14 3.56 3.36
N LEU A 80 12.95 3.12 2.39
CA LEU A 80 12.81 3.54 0.99
C LEU A 80 11.45 3.11 0.41
N LYS A 81 10.98 1.90 0.71
CA LYS A 81 9.65 1.43 0.29
C LYS A 81 8.53 2.26 0.90
N SER A 82 8.56 2.49 2.22
CA SER A 82 7.56 3.31 2.91
C SER A 82 7.56 4.75 2.38
N ARG A 83 8.75 5.33 2.13
CA ARG A 83 8.88 6.66 1.53
C ARG A 83 8.30 6.71 0.12
N ALA A 84 8.63 5.74 -0.73
CA ALA A 84 8.10 5.65 -2.09
C ALA A 84 6.57 5.48 -2.10
N GLN A 85 6.03 4.74 -1.15
CA GLN A 85 4.58 4.58 -0.98
C GLN A 85 3.92 5.87 -0.52
N ALA A 86 4.51 6.58 0.45
CA ALA A 86 4.02 7.90 0.87
C ALA A 86 4.04 8.92 -0.30
N MET A 87 5.12 8.93 -1.09
CA MET A 87 5.22 9.76 -2.30
C MET A 87 4.12 9.40 -3.32
N ARG A 88 3.91 8.10 -3.59
CA ARG A 88 2.84 7.65 -4.49
C ARG A 88 1.46 8.07 -4.00
N TRP A 89 1.16 7.93 -2.71
CA TRP A 89 -0.13 8.37 -2.16
C TRP A 89 -0.32 9.89 -2.30
N GLN A 90 0.74 10.68 -2.16
CA GLN A 90 0.69 12.12 -2.40
C GLN A 90 0.40 12.45 -3.87
N GLU A 91 1.00 11.70 -4.80
CA GLU A 91 0.72 11.80 -6.24
C GLU A 91 -0.73 11.40 -6.54
N GLU A 92 -1.19 10.24 -6.04
CA GLU A 92 -2.55 9.74 -6.21
C GLU A 92 -3.59 10.72 -5.69
N LEU A 93 -3.38 11.34 -4.51
CA LEU A 93 -4.27 12.39 -4.00
C LEU A 93 -4.38 13.57 -4.96
N THR A 94 -3.27 13.96 -5.59
CA THR A 94 -3.26 15.05 -6.57
C THR A 94 -3.99 14.64 -7.85
N ILE A 95 -3.74 13.42 -8.34
CA ILE A 95 -4.38 12.87 -9.54
C ILE A 95 -5.89 12.74 -9.33
N ILE A 96 -6.33 12.17 -8.21
CA ILE A 96 -7.76 11.96 -7.91
C ILE A 96 -8.50 13.30 -7.86
N ARG A 97 -7.91 14.33 -7.25
CA ARG A 97 -8.50 15.68 -7.23
C ARG A 97 -8.68 16.24 -8.64
N ASN A 98 -7.66 16.11 -9.48
CA ASN A 98 -7.73 16.54 -10.87
C ASN A 98 -8.75 15.71 -11.66
N GLU A 99 -8.82 14.40 -11.43
CA GLU A 99 -9.77 13.50 -12.10
C GLU A 99 -11.22 13.84 -11.77
N MET A 100 -11.52 14.17 -10.51
CA MET A 100 -12.86 14.64 -10.10
C MET A 100 -13.26 15.91 -10.84
N GLU A 101 -12.33 16.85 -11.00
CA GLU A 101 -12.56 18.09 -11.74
C GLU A 101 -12.72 17.83 -13.24
N TRP A 102 -11.84 17.04 -13.86
CA TRP A 102 -11.90 16.68 -15.27
C TRP A 102 -13.19 15.91 -15.61
N THR A 103 -13.61 14.99 -14.73
CA THR A 103 -14.87 14.25 -14.89
C THR A 103 -16.06 15.21 -14.92
N SER A 104 -16.10 16.19 -14.00
CA SER A 104 -17.14 17.21 -13.98
C SER A 104 -17.12 18.06 -15.25
N ARG A 105 -15.95 18.57 -15.66
CA ARG A 105 -15.78 19.34 -16.89
C ARG A 105 -16.19 18.55 -18.14
N TYR A 106 -15.90 17.25 -18.17
CA TYR A 106 -16.29 16.36 -19.26
C TYR A 106 -17.81 16.20 -19.37
N PHE A 107 -18.51 16.02 -18.25
CA PHE A 107 -19.97 15.96 -18.26
C PHE A 107 -20.61 17.25 -18.75
N LEU A 108 -20.09 18.41 -18.32
CA LEU A 108 -20.53 19.70 -18.84
C LEU A 108 -20.30 19.81 -20.35
N TYR A 109 -19.08 19.48 -20.82
CA TYR A 109 -18.75 19.48 -22.23
C TYR A 109 -19.70 18.59 -23.05
N ARG A 110 -20.01 17.38 -22.57
CA ARG A 110 -20.96 16.48 -23.23
C ARG A 110 -22.37 17.05 -23.26
N ALA A 111 -22.84 17.63 -22.16
CA ALA A 111 -24.15 18.28 -22.12
C ALA A 111 -24.25 19.40 -23.16
N GLU A 112 -23.23 20.25 -23.27
CA GLU A 112 -23.19 21.33 -24.27
C GLU A 112 -23.12 20.80 -25.70
N GLN A 113 -22.34 19.76 -25.98
CA GLN A 113 -22.31 19.12 -27.30
C GLN A 113 -23.70 18.64 -27.74
N TRP A 114 -24.44 17.99 -26.84
CA TRP A 114 -25.82 17.56 -27.14
C TRP A 114 -26.79 18.73 -27.32
N ARG A 115 -26.61 19.84 -26.60
CA ARG A 115 -27.39 21.08 -26.81
C ARG A 115 -27.15 21.65 -28.20
N VAL A 116 -25.90 21.70 -28.64
CA VAL A 116 -25.54 22.14 -30.00
C VAL A 116 -26.21 21.25 -31.05
N TRP A 117 -26.14 19.92 -30.91
CA TRP A 117 -26.79 19.01 -31.86
C TRP A 117 -28.32 19.14 -31.91
N ALA A 118 -28.94 19.48 -30.77
CA ALA A 118 -30.39 19.76 -30.74
C ALA A 118 -30.80 20.99 -31.57
N VAL A 119 -29.87 21.91 -31.82
CA VAL A 119 -30.11 23.13 -32.63
C VAL A 119 -29.64 22.96 -34.07
N CYS A 120 -28.62 22.14 -34.33
CA CYS A 120 -28.06 21.97 -35.67
C CYS A 120 -28.94 21.14 -36.63
N ASN A 121 -29.96 20.43 -36.15
CA ASN A 121 -30.71 19.47 -36.95
C ASN A 121 -32.23 19.72 -36.85
N ASP A 122 -32.72 20.67 -37.63
CA ASP A 122 -34.12 21.13 -37.62
C ASP A 122 -35.10 20.19 -38.35
N ASN A 123 -34.59 19.21 -39.09
CA ASN A 123 -35.41 18.38 -39.99
C ASN A 123 -36.11 17.20 -39.29
N SER A 124 -35.87 16.97 -37.99
CA SER A 124 -36.50 15.87 -37.24
C SER A 124 -36.83 16.25 -35.80
N PRO A 125 -38.11 16.43 -35.43
CA PRO A 125 -38.50 16.75 -34.05
C PRO A 125 -38.12 15.65 -33.05
N GLY A 126 -38.07 14.38 -33.49
CA GLY A 126 -37.63 13.26 -32.66
C GLY A 126 -36.14 13.34 -32.32
N HIS A 127 -35.31 13.76 -33.27
CA HIS A 127 -33.87 13.97 -33.02
C HIS A 127 -33.64 15.07 -31.99
N ILE A 128 -34.34 16.21 -32.15
CA ILE A 128 -34.26 17.34 -31.21
C ILE A 128 -34.67 16.90 -29.80
N ALA A 129 -35.79 16.18 -29.67
CA ALA A 129 -36.26 15.70 -28.38
C ALA A 129 -35.25 14.75 -27.71
N TYR A 130 -34.66 13.84 -28.48
CA TYR A 130 -33.65 12.92 -27.96
C TYR A 130 -32.37 13.64 -27.55
N ALA A 131 -31.88 14.58 -28.38
CA ALA A 131 -30.69 15.35 -28.08
C ALA A 131 -30.85 16.20 -26.81
N LYS A 132 -32.01 16.84 -26.61
CA LYS A 132 -32.35 17.56 -25.37
C LYS A 132 -32.35 16.62 -24.16
N ARG A 133 -32.96 15.44 -24.27
CA ARG A 133 -32.94 14.44 -23.20
C ARG A 133 -31.51 14.01 -22.84
N GLN A 134 -30.64 13.81 -23.83
CA GLN A 134 -29.24 13.48 -23.58
C GLN A 134 -28.50 14.62 -22.89
N ALA A 135 -28.68 15.86 -23.35
CA ALA A 135 -28.09 17.03 -22.71
C ALA A 135 -28.47 17.13 -21.23
N ASP A 136 -29.76 16.94 -20.91
CA ASP A 136 -30.25 16.96 -19.54
C ASP A 136 -29.64 15.83 -18.70
N MET A 137 -29.56 14.60 -19.24
CA MET A 137 -28.93 13.48 -18.55
C MET A 137 -27.46 13.77 -18.18
N TRP A 138 -26.66 14.27 -19.13
CA TRP A 138 -25.26 14.63 -18.87
C TRP A 138 -25.14 15.75 -17.86
N TYR A 139 -26.06 16.72 -17.89
CA TYR A 139 -26.10 17.79 -16.90
C TYR A 139 -26.47 17.28 -15.49
N GLN A 140 -27.36 16.30 -15.37
CA GLN A 140 -27.65 15.64 -14.09
C GLN A 140 -26.42 14.91 -13.54
N PHE A 141 -25.62 14.25 -14.40
CA PHE A 141 -24.36 13.66 -13.97
C PHE A 141 -23.39 14.70 -13.43
N LEU A 142 -23.26 15.86 -14.09
CA LEU A 142 -22.47 16.99 -13.57
C LEU A 142 -22.92 17.41 -12.17
N LEU A 143 -24.21 17.66 -11.97
CA LEU A 143 -24.74 18.07 -10.66
C LEU A 143 -24.46 17.02 -9.58
N SER A 144 -24.66 15.74 -9.92
CA SER A 144 -24.39 14.64 -9.00
C SER A 144 -22.90 14.51 -8.65
N ALA A 145 -22.02 14.73 -9.63
CA ALA A 145 -20.57 14.67 -9.46
C ALA A 145 -20.09 15.84 -8.58
N GLN A 146 -20.52 17.06 -8.86
CA GLN A 146 -20.16 18.23 -8.07
C GLN A 146 -20.61 18.09 -6.61
N ALA A 147 -21.84 17.63 -6.38
CA ALA A 147 -22.38 17.39 -5.04
C ALA A 147 -21.69 16.27 -4.27
N ARG A 148 -20.98 15.35 -4.94
CA ARG A 148 -20.24 14.25 -4.31
C ARG A 148 -18.75 14.56 -4.14
N PHE A 149 -18.15 15.27 -5.09
CA PHE A 149 -16.70 15.54 -5.12
C PHE A 149 -16.30 16.76 -4.29
N PHE A 150 -17.14 17.81 -4.25
CA PHE A 150 -16.79 19.10 -3.63
C PHE A 150 -17.60 19.39 -2.35
N LYS A 151 -17.86 18.34 -1.56
CA LYS A 151 -18.54 18.46 -0.25
C LYS A 151 -17.64 19.01 0.84
#